data_AF-B7S2G6-F1
#
_entry.id   AF-B7S2G6-F1
#
_cell.length_a   1.000
_cell.length_b   1.000
_cell.length_c   1.000
_cell.angle_alpha   90.00
_cell.angle_beta   90.00
_cell.angle_gamma   90.00
#
_symmetry.space_group_name_H-M   'P 1'
#
loop_
_entity.id
_entity.type
_entity.pdbx_description
1 polymer ?
#
loop_
_entity_poly.entity_id
_entity_poly.type
_entity_poly.pdbx_seq_one_letter_code
_entity_poly.pdbx_strand_id
1 'polypeptide(L)' 'MHADQHGAVVIPEDVMPVLGEAIKTLLTNEQIIIGPAREPGFDICKLEAAWKIFEEART' A
#
# COMPACT_ATOMS: atom_id res chain seq x y z
N MET A 1 -10.47 -9.53 -15.01
CA MET A 1 -11.22 -8.53 -14.21
C MET A 1 -11.10 -8.89 -12.75
N HIS A 2 -10.93 -7.91 -11.86
CA HIS A 2 -11.01 -8.10 -10.41
C HIS A 2 -12.25 -7.37 -9.89
N ALA A 3 -12.94 -7.96 -8.90
CA ALA A 3 -14.11 -7.37 -8.28
C ALA A 3 -14.18 -7.73 -6.79
N ASP A 4 -14.59 -6.77 -5.97
CA ASP A 4 -14.69 -6.87 -4.51
C ASP A 4 -15.86 -6.04 -3.95
N GLN A 5 -15.88 -5.78 -2.64
CA GLN A 5 -16.92 -4.95 -2.00
C GLN A 5 -16.90 -3.47 -2.42
N HIS A 6 -15.87 -3.01 -3.12
CA HIS A 6 -15.69 -1.63 -3.56
C HIS A 6 -16.01 -1.44 -5.05
N GLY A 7 -16.17 -2.51 -5.84
CA GLY A 7 -16.54 -2.45 -7.24
C GLY A 7 -15.80 -3.45 -8.12
N ALA A 8 -15.55 -3.10 -9.39
CA ALA A 8 -14.82 -3.93 -10.33
C ALA A 8 -13.86 -3.11 -11.20
N VAL A 9 -12.73 -3.72 -11.56
CA VAL A 9 -11.70 -3.15 -12.44
C VAL A 9 -11.31 -4.15 -13.53
N VAL A 10 -11.10 -3.64 -14.74
CA VAL A 10 -10.53 -4.42 -15.85
C VAL A 10 -9.02 -4.39 -15.71
N ILE A 11 -8.38 -5.56 -15.74
CA ILE A 11 -6.92 -5.71 -15.72
C ILE A 11 -6.50 -5.98 -17.16
N PRO A 12 -5.75 -5.07 -17.80
CA PRO A 12 -5.19 -5.28 -19.14
C PRO A 12 -4.26 -6.52 -19.18
N GLU A 13 -4.19 -7.21 -20.31
CA GLU A 13 -3.34 -8.40 -20.45
C GLU A 13 -1.84 -8.07 -20.43
N ASP A 14 -1.47 -6.90 -20.95
CA ASP A 14 -0.09 -6.43 -21.06
C ASP A 14 0.58 -6.15 -19.70
N VAL A 15 -0.20 -5.87 -18.64
CA VAL A 15 0.34 -5.65 -17.29
C VAL A 15 0.52 -6.95 -16.48
N MET A 16 -0.02 -8.08 -16.95
CA MET A 16 0.04 -9.35 -16.21
C MET A 16 1.44 -9.80 -15.78
N PRO A 17 2.51 -9.63 -16.59
CA PRO A 17 3.85 -10.04 -16.20
C PRO A 17 4.40 -9.31 -14.96
N VAL A 18 3.97 -8.07 -14.71
CA VAL A 18 4.49 -7.21 -13.62
C VAL A 18 3.52 -7.06 -12.46
N LEU A 19 2.24 -7.40 -12.66
CA LEU A 19 1.17 -7.16 -11.69
C LEU A 19 1.44 -7.78 -10.31
N GLY A 20 1.97 -9.01 -10.27
CA GLY A 20 2.25 -9.69 -9.01
C GLY A 20 3.32 -8.99 -8.17
N GLU A 21 4.33 -8.41 -8.81
CA GLU A 21 5.37 -7.63 -8.12
C GLU A 21 4.85 -6.27 -7.69
N ALA A 22 4.10 -5.59 -8.56
CA ALA A 22 3.45 -4.32 -8.23
C ALA A 22 2.52 -4.43 -7.01
N ILE A 23 1.74 -5.51 -6.89
CA ILE A 23 0.88 -5.78 -5.72
C ILE A 23 1.74 -5.97 -4.46
N LYS A 24 2.85 -6.71 -4.54
CA LYS A 24 3.76 -6.88 -3.38
C LYS A 24 4.33 -5.54 -2.92
N THR A 25 4.81 -4.72 -3.85
CA THR A 25 5.30 -3.36 -3.54
C THR A 25 4.23 -2.52 -2.86
N LEU A 26 3.00 -2.54 -3.39
CA LEU A 26 1.86 -1.83 -2.77
C LEU A 26 1.63 -2.29 -1.33
N LEU A 27 1.54 -3.61 -1.10
CA LEU A 27 1.31 -4.16 0.24
C LEU A 27 2.45 -3.84 1.21
N THR A 28 3.70 -3.95 0.76
CA THR A 28 4.88 -3.61 1.57
C THR A 28 4.87 -2.14 1.96
N ASN A 29 4.57 -1.24 1.03
CA ASN A 29 4.54 0.19 1.29
C ASN A 29 3.37 0.56 2.21
N GLU A 30 2.18 -0.02 2.01
CA GLU A 30 1.02 0.20 2.90
C GLU A 30 1.32 -0.20 4.35
N GLN A 31 2.08 -1.28 4.58
CA GLN A 31 2.43 -1.69 5.94
C GLN A 31 3.28 -0.67 6.69
N ILE A 32 4.01 0.22 5.99
CA ILE A 32 4.76 1.31 6.63
C ILE A 32 3.82 2.22 7.42
N ILE A 33 2.59 2.42 6.96
CA ILE A 33 1.57 3.23 7.63
C ILE A 33 0.63 2.38 8.49
N ILE A 34 0.09 1.29 7.91
CA ILE A 34 -0.94 0.47 8.56
C ILE A 34 -0.38 -0.26 9.78
N GLY A 35 0.90 -0.68 9.75
CA GLY A 35 1.56 -1.34 10.88
C GLY A 35 1.55 -0.44 12.12
N PRO A 36 2.21 0.73 12.08
CA PRO A 36 2.20 1.69 13.19
C PRO A 36 0.81 2.15 13.61
N ALA A 37 -0.13 2.32 12.65
CA ALA A 37 -1.50 2.75 12.94
C ALA A 37 -2.29 1.79 13.84
N ARG A 38 -1.87 0.52 13.93
CA ARG A 38 -2.49 -0.49 14.79
C ARG A 38 -1.88 -0.55 16.20
N GLU A 39 -0.79 0.16 16.44
CA GLU A 39 -0.12 0.15 17.74
C GLU A 39 -0.82 1.08 18.74
N PRO A 40 -0.84 0.72 20.04
CA PRO A 40 -1.34 1.61 21.09
C PRO A 40 -0.63 2.97 21.10
N GLY A 41 -1.40 4.04 21.25
CA GLY A 41 -0.87 5.40 21.28
C GLY A 41 -0.33 5.86 19.93
N PHE A 42 -0.89 5.39 18.82
CA PHE A 42 -0.70 6.01 17.51
C PHE A 42 -1.25 7.44 17.52
N ASP A 43 -0.45 8.39 17.05
CA ASP A 43 -0.76 9.82 17.03
C ASP A 43 -0.19 10.48 15.76
N ILE A 44 -0.39 11.79 15.64
CA ILE A 44 0.06 12.54 14.47
C ILE A 44 1.59 12.51 14.31
N CYS A 45 2.36 12.55 15.40
CA CYS A 45 3.81 12.51 15.37
C CYS A 45 4.33 11.17 14.82
N LYS A 46 3.69 10.05 15.23
CA LYS A 46 4.00 8.71 14.70
C LYS A 46 3.58 8.57 13.24
N LEU A 47 2.45 9.17 12.85
CA LEU A 47 2.05 9.22 11.44
C LEU A 47 3.09 9.96 10.61
N GLU A 48 3.55 11.14 11.02
CA GLU A 48 4.56 11.92 10.28
C GLU A 48 5.87 11.14 10.09
N ALA A 49 6.33 10.43 11.13
CA ALA A 49 7.51 9.59 11.05
C ALA A 49 7.33 8.43 10.05
N ALA A 50 6.20 7.72 10.12
CA ALA A 50 5.86 6.65 9.18
C ALA A 50 5.69 7.18 7.74
N TRP A 51 5.08 8.36 7.59
CA TRP A 51 4.85 9.02 6.30
C TRP A 51 6.16 9.35 5.59
N LYS A 52 7.17 9.80 6.34
CA LYS A 52 8.50 10.05 5.77
C LYS A 52 9.12 8.78 5.17
N ILE A 53 9.05 7.66 5.89
CA ILE A 53 9.56 6.36 5.42
C ILE A 53 8.76 5.89 4.20
N PHE A 54 7.44 6.10 4.22
CA PHE A 54 6.56 5.74 3.11
C PHE A 54 6.90 6.52 1.82
N GLU A 55 7.12 7.84 1.92
CA GLU A 55 7.50 8.64 0.75
C GLU A 55 8.87 8.24 0.20
N GLU A 56 9.85 7.94 1.06
CA GLU A 56 11.16 7.43 0.63
C GLU A 56 11.03 6.09 -0.12
N ALA A 57 10.14 5.21 0.30
CA ALA A 57 9.88 3.91 -0.34
C ALA A 57 9.07 4.00 -1.65
N ARG A 58 8.57 5.19 -2.01
CA ARG A 58 7.75 5.42 -3.22
C ARG A 58 8.57 5.94 -4.40
N THR A 59 9.79 6.40 -4.15
CA THR A 59 10.80 6.86 -5.12
C THR A 59 11.81 5.79 -5.45
#